data_AF-A0A2M6X7J7-F1
#
_entry.id   AF-A0A2M6X7J7-F1
#
_cell.length_a   1.000
_cell.length_b   1.000
_cell.length_c   1.000
_cell.angle_alpha   90.00
_cell.angle_beta   90.00
_cell.angle_gamma   90.00
#
_symmetry.space_group_name_H-M   'P 1'
#
loop_
_entity.id
_entity.type
_entity.pdbx_description
1 polymer ?
#
loop_
_entity_poly.entity_id
_entity_poly.type
_entity_poly.pdbx_seq_one_letter_code
_entity_poly.pdbx_strand_id
1 'polypeptide(L)'
;MLKCKEIVRILSSDEPLSFLRKAELKMHLAMCGNCSRYAKHLNIMQISFINLFKQKTAVGQSEVKQLEDKVLHNFRAPNRKGDH
;
A
#
# COMPACT_ATOMS: atom_id res chain seq x y z
N MET A 1 -28.81 10.01 10.70
CA MET A 1 -27.54 9.65 11.37
C MET A 1 -27.16 8.24 10.99
N LEU A 2 -25.96 8.04 10.47
CA LEU A 2 -25.40 6.72 10.20
C LEU A 2 -25.21 5.96 11.53
N LYS A 3 -25.54 4.66 11.54
CA LYS A 3 -25.24 3.78 12.67
C LYS A 3 -23.76 3.37 12.64
N CYS A 4 -23.18 3.07 13.80
CA CYS A 4 -21.77 2.63 13.89
C CYS A 4 -21.45 1.46 12.94
N LYS A 5 -22.38 0.50 12.79
CA LYS A 5 -22.23 -0.63 11.84
C LYS A 5 -22.09 -0.17 10.39
N GLU A 6 -22.84 0.86 9.99
CA GLU A 6 -22.75 1.44 8.64
C GLU A 6 -21.43 2.19 8.46
N ILE A 7 -20.97 2.92 9.49
CA ILE A 7 -19.68 3.60 9.47
C ILE A 7 -18.54 2.60 9.26
N VAL A 8 -18.54 1.49 10.00
CA VAL A 8 -17.54 0.43 9.84
C VAL A 8 -17.56 -0.12 8.41
N ARG A 9 -18.75 -0.39 7.85
CA ARG A 9 -18.88 -0.86 6.47
C ARG A 9 -18.32 0.16 5.47
N ILE A 10 -18.68 1.43 5.63
CA ILE A 10 -18.22 2.53 4.77
C ILE A 10 -16.70 2.68 4.83
N LEU A 11 -16.11 2.66 6.04
CA LEU A 11 -14.67 2.80 6.23
C LEU A 11 -13.86 1.62 5.71
N SER A 12 -14.48 0.44 5.60
CA SER A 12 -13.86 -0.78 5.08
C SER A 12 -14.18 -1.05 3.61
N SER A 13 -14.93 -0.18 2.94
CA SER A 13 -15.26 -0.29 1.53
C SER A 13 -14.55 0.78 0.71
N ASP A 14 -14.15 0.44 -0.51
CA ASP A 14 -13.66 1.41 -1.50
C ASP A 14 -14.80 2.05 -2.33
N GLU A 15 -16.04 1.94 -1.85
CA GLU A 15 -17.21 2.49 -2.55
C GLU A 15 -17.18 4.04 -2.56
N PRO A 16 -17.42 4.67 -3.71
CA PRO A 16 -17.50 6.12 -3.79
C PRO A 16 -18.72 6.64 -3.03
N LEU A 17 -18.47 7.52 -2.06
CA LEU A 17 -19.53 8.17 -1.28
C LEU A 17 -20.02 9.46 -1.95
N SER A 18 -21.34 9.65 -1.96
CA SER A 18 -21.96 10.94 -2.30
C SER A 18 -21.55 12.03 -1.29
N PHE A 19 -21.65 13.29 -1.69
CA PHE A 19 -21.27 14.43 -0.84
C PHE A 19 -22.01 14.45 0.50
N LEU A 20 -23.32 14.14 0.48
CA LEU A 20 -24.13 14.09 1.69
C LEU A 20 -23.65 12.97 2.64
N ARG A 21 -23.39 11.77 2.11
CA ARG A 21 -22.88 10.64 2.89
C ARG A 21 -21.50 10.93 3.49
N LYS A 22 -20.64 11.66 2.77
CA LYS A 22 -19.34 12.13 3.30
C LYS A 22 -19.53 13.08 4.49
N ALA A 23 -20.50 14.00 4.42
CA ALA A 23 -20.80 14.91 5.51
C ALA A 23 -21.34 14.15 6.75
N GLU A 24 -22.26 13.21 6.54
CA GLU A 24 -22.79 12.37 7.61
C GLU A 24 -21.71 11.52 8.30
N LEU A 25 -20.79 10.94 7.52
CA LEU A 25 -19.63 10.20 8.03
C LEU A 25 -18.75 11.10 8.91
N LYS A 26 -18.40 12.30 8.42
CA LYS A 26 -17.59 13.27 9.18
C LYS A 26 -18.26 13.66 10.49
N MET A 27 -19.56 13.94 10.46
CA MET A 27 -20.35 14.24 11.65
C MET A 27 -20.30 13.07 12.65
N HIS A 28 -20.50 11.83 12.18
CA HIS A 28 -20.48 10.67 13.05
C HIS A 28 -19.10 10.46 13.71
N LEU A 29 -18.01 10.63 12.96
CA LEU A 29 -16.66 10.50 13.49
C LEU A 29 -16.31 11.59 14.51
N ALA A 30 -16.93 12.77 14.42
CA ALA A 30 -16.75 13.84 15.39
C ALA A 30 -17.45 13.55 16.74
N MET A 31 -18.57 12.82 16.72
CA MET A 31 -19.37 12.54 17.92
C MET A 31 -19.12 11.16 18.55
N CYS A 32 -18.64 10.19 17.78
CA CYS A 32 -18.44 8.82 18.24
C CYS A 32 -16.94 8.49 18.37
N GLY A 33 -16.46 8.40 19.62
CA GLY A 33 -15.07 8.06 19.92
C GLY A 33 -14.63 6.70 19.39
N ASN A 34 -15.51 5.70 19.39
CA ASN A 34 -15.19 4.35 18.91
C ASN A 34 -14.95 4.33 17.40
N CYS A 35 -15.85 4.93 16.63
CA CYS A 35 -15.70 5.04 15.18
C CYS A 35 -14.50 5.92 14.80
N SER A 36 -14.25 6.99 15.55
CA SER A 36 -13.06 7.84 15.36
C SER A 36 -11.75 7.06 15.57
N ARG A 37 -11.65 6.27 16.64
CA ARG A 37 -10.48 5.40 16.90
C ARG A 37 -10.32 4.33 15.83
N TYR A 38 -11.41 3.70 15.41
CA TYR A 38 -11.40 2.71 14.34
C TYR A 38 -10.86 3.29 13.02
N ALA A 39 -11.35 4.46 12.61
CA ALA A 39 -10.86 5.16 11.43
C ALA A 39 -9.36 5.49 11.52
N LYS A 40 -8.88 5.91 12.70
CA LYS A 40 -7.45 6.15 12.94
C LYS A 40 -6.63 4.87 12.80
N HIS A 41 -7.09 3.75 13.35
CA HIS A 41 -6.37 2.48 13.24
C HIS A 41 -6.26 2.00 11.79
N LEU A 42 -7.33 2.13 11.00
CA LEU A 42 -7.29 1.79 9.57
C LEU A 42 -6.26 2.65 8.82
N ASN A 43 -6.20 3.95 9.11
CA ASN A 43 -5.24 4.85 8.51
C ASN A 43 -3.78 4.49 8.88
N ILE A 44 -3.53 4.22 10.17
CA ILE A 44 -2.21 3.76 10.64
C ILE A 44 -1.82 2.47 9.93
N MET A 45 -2.73 1.49 9.85
CA MET A 45 -2.49 0.22 9.16
C MET A 45 -2.10 0.47 7.70
N GLN A 46 -2.87 1.29 6.96
CA GLN A 46 -2.57 1.65 5.57
C GLN A 46 -1.16 2.25 5.42
N ILE A 47 -0.82 3.23 6.25
CA ILE A 47 0.50 3.88 6.21
C ILE A 47 1.61 2.88 6.53
N SER A 48 1.43 2.05 7.55
CA SER A 48 2.39 1.02 7.93
C SER A 48 2.62 0.02 6.80
N PHE A 49 1.56 -0.44 6.13
CA PHE A 49 1.71 -1.32 4.96
C PHE A 49 2.49 -0.63 3.85
N ILE A 50 2.13 0.60 3.49
CA ILE A 50 2.85 1.36 2.46
C ILE A 50 4.34 1.50 2.81
N ASN A 51 4.66 1.81 4.07
CA ASN A 51 6.04 1.95 4.52
C ASN A 51 6.80 0.62 4.51
N LEU A 52 6.17 -0.48 4.95
CA LEU A 52 6.76 -1.81 4.89
C LEU A 52 7.06 -2.24 3.46
N PHE A 53 6.12 -2.00 2.53
CA PHE A 53 6.34 -2.29 1.12
C PHE A 53 7.44 -1.40 0.54
N LYS A 54 7.43 -0.09 0.81
CA LYS A 54 8.51 0.81 0.38
C LYS A 54 9.88 0.34 0.89
N GLN A 55 10.00 -0.11 2.12
CA GLN A 55 11.27 -0.63 2.66
C GLN A 55 11.70 -1.92 1.97
N LYS A 56 10.77 -2.84 1.69
CA LYS A 56 11.08 -4.13 1.04
C LYS A 56 11.32 -4.01 -0.46
N THR A 57 10.67 -3.07 -1.14
CA THR A 57 10.78 -2.86 -2.59
C THR A 57 11.72 -1.73 -2.96
N ALA A 58 12.33 -1.05 -1.97
CA ALA A 58 13.41 -0.11 -2.21
C ALA A 58 14.66 -0.88 -2.65
N VAL A 59 14.66 -1.29 -3.92
CA VAL A 59 15.88 -1.77 -4.58
C VAL A 59 16.79 -0.56 -4.74
N GLY A 60 17.98 -0.62 -4.14
CA GLY A 60 18.97 0.42 -4.33
C GLY A 60 19.39 0.50 -5.80
N GLN A 61 19.62 1.70 -6.35
CA GLN A 61 20.17 1.81 -7.70
C GLN A 61 21.50 1.06 -7.87
N SER A 62 22.26 0.91 -6.79
CA SER A 62 23.46 0.07 -6.74
C SER A 62 23.16 -1.41 -6.97
N GLU A 63 22.07 -1.94 -6.42
CA GLU A 63 21.63 -3.33 -6.65
C GLU A 63 21.13 -3.54 -8.08
N VAL A 64 20.39 -2.57 -8.64
CA VAL A 64 19.95 -2.61 -10.04
C VAL A 64 21.17 -2.64 -10.97
N LYS A 65 22.14 -1.75 -10.74
CA LYS A 65 23.35 -1.65 -11.56
C LYS A 65 24.23 -2.90 -11.46
N GLN A 66 24.34 -3.49 -10.27
CA GLN A 66 25.03 -4.77 -10.08
C GLN A 66 24.32 -5.93 -10.79
N LEU A 67 22.99 -5.91 -10.86
CA LEU A 67 22.22 -6.90 -11.62
C LEU A 67 22.42 -6.71 -13.12
N GLU A 68 22.37 -5.47 -13.62
CA GLU A 68 22.65 -5.13 -15.02
C GLU A 68 24.05 -5.56 -15.44
N ASP A 69 25.08 -5.25 -14.64
CA ASP A 69 26.47 -5.63 -14.90
C ASP A 69 26.63 -7.16 -14.94
N LYS A 70 25.97 -7.90 -14.03
CA LYS A 70 25.97 -9.38 -14.03
C LYS A 70 25.30 -9.96 -15.27
N VAL A 71 24.16 -9.40 -15.68
CA VAL A 71 23.42 -9.85 -16.86
C VAL A 71 24.24 -9.57 -18.12
N LEU A 72 24.77 -8.35 -18.28
CA LEU A 72 25.62 -7.96 -19.41
C LEU A 72 26.91 -8.79 -19.47
N HIS A 73 27.52 -9.10 -18.33
CA HIS A 73 28.68 -9.97 -18.26
C HIS A 73 28.37 -11.40 -18.72
N ASN A 74 27.23 -11.97 -18.30
CA ASN A 74 26.80 -13.31 -18.73
C ASN A 74 26.46 -13.39 -20.22
N PHE A 75 25.99 -12.29 -20.84
CA PHE A 75 25.79 -12.22 -22.28
C PHE A 75 27.07 -11.91 -23.08
N ARG A 76 28.05 -11.24 -22.47
CA ARG A 76 29.36 -10.95 -23.10
C ARG A 76 30.38 -12.08 -22.96
N ALA A 77 30.19 -13.01 -22.02
CA ALA A 77 30.94 -14.26 -21.99
C ALA A 77 30.28 -15.23 -22.98
N PRO A 78 30.77 -15.34 -24.24
CA PRO A 78 30.19 -16.26 -25.19
C PRO A 78 30.25 -17.67 -24.62
N ASN A 79 29.17 -18.39 -24.87
CA ASN A 79 29.01 -19.82 -24.77
C ASN A 79 30.26 -20.55 -25.32
N ARG A 80 31.29 -20.77 -24.49
CA ARG A 80 32.44 -21.65 -24.76
C ARG A 80 32.28 -22.94 -23.96
N LYS A 81 31.22 -23.68 -24.20
CA LYS A 81 31.18 -25.12 -23.92
C LYS A 81 30.36 -25.78 -25.01
N GLY A 82 31.06 -26.34 -25.99
CA GLY A 82 30.48 -27.08 -27.11
C GLY A 82 31.48 -27.41 -28.22
N ASP A 83 32.72 -27.78 -27.86
CA ASP A 83 33.60 -28.56 -28.73
C ASP A 83 34.00 -29.80 -27.94
N HIS A 84 33.31 -30.92 -28.21
CA HIS A 84 33.87 -32.25 -28.40
C HIS A 84 32.76 -33.24 -28.77
#